data_AF-A0A0B3A3L9-F1
#
_entry.id   AF-A0A0B3A3L9-F1
#
_cell.length_a   1.000
_cell.length_b   1.000
_cell.length_c   1.000
_cell.angle_alpha   90.00
_cell.angle_beta   90.00
_cell.angle_gamma   90.00
#
_symmetry.space_group_name_H-M   'P 1'
#
loop_
_entity.id
_entity.type
_entity.pdbx_description
1 polymer ?
#
loop_
_entity_poly.entity_id
_entity_poly.type
_entity_poly.pdbx_seq_one_letter_code
_entity_poly.pdbx_strand_id
1 'polypeptide(L)'
;MKVIFLEAPYAGEISLPDEVIKQLPKRIGLVASIQFRGQLPAIKKQLEASGMSALIGKGRQQAGQVLGCDSGSASVVQDEVDAFLYIGDGDFHPLGVLNSGKEVFCYNPVQQKIRKLDRSYAERHEKRKLVGIATFYASEHIGIIVTTKSGQQNLKKALVLKEKIEREGKQGYILLQQDIMFSQLENFPFIQMFVNTACPRMTDDYEKFPKPMVNMEYLGEQYAFFRSH
;
A
#
# COMPACT_ATOMS: atom_id res chain seq x y z
N MET A 1 3.02 16.48 -24.09
CA MET A 1 3.20 15.09 -24.55
C MET A 1 1.87 14.38 -24.45
N LYS A 2 1.40 13.70 -25.51
CA LYS A 2 0.20 12.84 -25.44
C LYS A 2 0.64 11.48 -24.90
N VAL A 3 -0.04 10.97 -23.88
CA VAL A 3 0.23 9.66 -23.27
C VAL A 3 -1.02 8.81 -23.45
N ILE A 4 -0.85 7.59 -23.96
CA ILE A 4 -1.93 6.60 -24.07
C ILE A 4 -1.57 5.46 -23.12
N PHE A 5 -2.50 5.13 -22.22
CA PHE A 5 -2.38 3.98 -21.33
C PHE A 5 -3.08 2.80 -21.98
N LEU A 6 -2.32 1.73 -22.25
CA LEU A 6 -2.86 0.46 -22.71
C LEU A 6 -2.80 -0.52 -21.55
N GLU A 7 -3.98 -0.97 -21.10
CA GLU A 7 -4.05 -2.05 -20.12
C GLU A 7 -3.64 -3.37 -20.78
N ALA A 8 -2.92 -4.20 -20.04
CA ALA A 8 -2.55 -5.55 -20.44
C ALA A 8 -3.29 -6.56 -19.56
N PRO A 9 -4.60 -6.78 -19.78
CA PRO A 9 -5.39 -7.69 -18.97
C PRO A 9 -4.92 -9.14 -19.18
N TYR A 10 -5.09 -9.97 -18.15
CA TYR A 10 -4.90 -11.40 -18.28
C TYR A 10 -5.95 -11.97 -19.24
N ALA A 11 -5.49 -12.61 -20.32
CA ALA A 11 -6.35 -13.08 -21.40
C ALA A 11 -7.08 -14.40 -21.10
N GLY A 12 -6.64 -15.15 -20.09
CA GLY A 12 -7.28 -16.40 -19.69
C GLY A 12 -8.54 -16.18 -18.87
N GLU A 13 -9.43 -17.18 -18.86
CA GLU A 13 -10.55 -17.22 -17.94
C GLU A 13 -10.11 -17.70 -16.56
N ILE A 14 -10.66 -17.07 -15.52
CA ILE A 14 -10.37 -17.44 -14.14
C ILE A 14 -11.64 -18.03 -13.53
N SER A 15 -11.57 -19.29 -13.12
CA SER A 15 -12.57 -19.96 -12.31
C SER A 15 -11.94 -20.45 -11.01
N LEU A 16 -12.70 -20.35 -9.92
CA LEU A 16 -12.27 -20.88 -8.63
C LEU A 16 -12.66 -22.37 -8.55
N PRO A 17 -11.71 -23.29 -8.31
CA PRO A 17 -12.05 -24.68 -8.03
C PRO A 17 -12.94 -24.80 -6.78
N ASP A 18 -13.81 -25.81 -6.71
CA ASP A 18 -14.70 -26.03 -5.55
C ASP A 18 -13.92 -26.16 -4.23
N GLU A 19 -12.73 -26.74 -4.29
CA GLU A 19 -11.80 -26.87 -3.16
C GLU A 19 -11.35 -25.51 -2.62
N VAL A 20 -11.22 -24.51 -3.50
CA VAL A 20 -10.88 -23.13 -3.14
C VAL A 20 -12.09 -22.45 -2.50
N ILE A 21 -13.28 -22.63 -3.10
CA ILE A 21 -14.54 -22.05 -2.58
C ILE A 21 -14.81 -22.54 -1.15
N LYS A 22 -14.60 -23.84 -0.88
CA LYS A 22 -14.79 -24.44 0.45
C LYS A 22 -13.89 -23.87 1.55
N GLN A 23 -12.77 -23.25 1.19
CA GLN A 23 -11.84 -22.64 2.15
C GLN A 23 -12.22 -21.20 2.54
N LEU A 24 -13.17 -20.60 1.83
CA LEU A 24 -13.52 -19.19 1.99
C LEU A 24 -14.71 -19.00 2.95
N PRO A 25 -14.68 -17.95 3.80
CA PRO A 25 -15.83 -17.50 4.58
C PRO A 25 -17.06 -17.12 3.73
N LYS A 26 -18.25 -17.09 4.33
CA LYS A 26 -19.51 -16.84 3.60
C LYS A 26 -19.63 -15.44 2.98
N ARG A 27 -19.05 -14.40 3.59
CA ARG A 27 -19.07 -13.02 3.05
C ARG A 27 -17.65 -12.59 2.66
N ILE A 28 -17.41 -12.42 1.36
CA ILE A 28 -16.08 -12.15 0.82
C ILE A 28 -16.03 -10.82 0.08
N GLY A 29 -15.01 -10.03 0.39
CA GLY A 29 -14.61 -8.88 -0.43
C GLY A 29 -13.66 -9.33 -1.54
N LEU A 30 -13.94 -8.95 -2.78
CA LEU A 30 -13.12 -9.30 -3.94
C LEU A 30 -12.20 -8.13 -4.33
N VAL A 31 -10.92 -8.42 -4.43
CA VAL A 31 -9.90 -7.46 -4.87
C VAL A 31 -8.91 -8.10 -5.85
N ALA A 32 -8.27 -7.30 -6.68
CA ALA A 32 -7.31 -7.76 -7.69
C ALA A 32 -6.31 -6.68 -8.08
N SER A 33 -5.19 -7.10 -8.67
CA SER A 33 -4.36 -6.19 -9.46
C SER A 33 -5.07 -5.79 -10.76
N ILE A 34 -4.57 -4.75 -11.45
CA ILE A 34 -5.19 -4.26 -12.68
C ILE A 34 -5.37 -5.35 -13.75
N GLN A 35 -4.44 -6.31 -13.83
CA GLN A 35 -4.43 -7.37 -14.84
C GLN A 35 -5.59 -8.36 -14.68
N PHE A 36 -6.02 -8.61 -13.43
CA PHE A 36 -7.03 -9.64 -13.13
C PHE A 36 -8.39 -9.06 -12.75
N ARG A 37 -8.44 -7.76 -12.47
CA ARG A 37 -9.64 -6.99 -12.15
C ARG A 37 -10.85 -7.33 -13.03
N GLY A 38 -10.65 -7.42 -14.34
CA GLY A 38 -11.73 -7.67 -15.31
C GLY A 38 -12.48 -8.98 -15.07
N GLN A 39 -11.86 -9.93 -14.34
CA GLN A 39 -12.41 -11.24 -14.04
C GLN A 39 -13.23 -11.26 -12.73
N LEU A 40 -13.15 -10.21 -11.90
CA LEU A 40 -13.88 -10.15 -10.62
C LEU A 40 -15.40 -10.32 -10.76
N PRO A 41 -16.10 -9.75 -11.77
CA PRO A 41 -17.54 -9.97 -11.94
C PRO A 41 -17.91 -11.43 -12.21
N ALA A 42 -17.09 -12.17 -12.95
CA ALA A 42 -17.32 -13.59 -13.20
C ALA A 42 -17.13 -14.43 -11.93
N ILE A 43 -16.04 -14.16 -11.20
CA ILE A 43 -15.73 -14.79 -9.92
C ILE A 43 -16.84 -14.51 -8.88
N LYS A 44 -17.33 -13.26 -8.85
CA LYS A 44 -18.47 -12.87 -8.00
C LYS A 44 -19.68 -13.76 -8.26
N LYS A 45 -20.10 -13.90 -9.52
CA LYS A 45 -21.24 -14.76 -9.89
C LYS A 45 -21.03 -16.21 -9.48
N GLN A 46 -19.80 -16.72 -9.64
CA GLN A 46 -19.46 -18.08 -9.23
C GLN A 46 -19.62 -18.29 -7.72
N LEU A 47 -19.10 -17.38 -6.90
CA LEU A 47 -19.25 -17.43 -5.46
C LEU A 47 -20.72 -17.29 -5.02
N GLU A 48 -21.48 -16.38 -5.65
CA GLU A 48 -22.91 -16.21 -5.38
C GLU A 48 -23.73 -17.47 -5.73
N ALA A 49 -23.39 -18.16 -6.83
CA ALA A 49 -24.01 -19.43 -7.20
C ALA A 49 -23.73 -20.55 -6.18
N SER A 50 -22.61 -20.49 -5.46
CA SER A 50 -22.30 -21.40 -4.34
C SER A 50 -22.97 -21.00 -3.01
N GLY A 51 -23.81 -19.97 -3.00
CA GLY A 51 -24.55 -19.50 -1.81
C GLY A 51 -23.76 -18.56 -0.91
N MET A 52 -22.67 -17.97 -1.41
CA MET A 52 -21.86 -16.97 -0.71
C MET A 52 -22.28 -15.55 -1.07
N SER A 53 -21.95 -14.57 -0.22
CA SER A 53 -22.08 -13.14 -0.54
C SER A 53 -20.73 -12.58 -0.97
N ALA A 54 -20.65 -12.01 -2.17
CA ALA A 54 -19.42 -11.44 -2.70
C ALA A 54 -19.57 -9.95 -3.05
N LEU A 55 -18.69 -9.11 -2.49
CA LEU A 55 -18.71 -7.65 -2.67
C LEU A 55 -17.47 -7.18 -3.43
N ILE A 56 -17.66 -6.22 -4.34
CA ILE A 56 -16.57 -5.55 -5.06
C ILE A 56 -16.70 -4.07 -4.73
N GLY A 57 -15.80 -3.55 -3.89
CA GLY A 57 -15.81 -2.14 -3.51
C GLY A 57 -15.23 -1.23 -4.60
N LYS A 58 -15.71 0.00 -4.69
CA LYS A 58 -15.17 1.03 -5.59
C LYS A 58 -14.60 2.18 -4.78
N GLY A 59 -13.29 2.18 -4.58
CA GLY A 59 -12.56 3.28 -3.96
C GLY A 59 -12.14 4.34 -4.99
N ARG A 60 -10.96 4.92 -4.77
CA ARG A 60 -10.32 5.86 -5.70
C ARG A 60 -9.89 5.18 -7.00
N GLN A 61 -9.39 3.96 -6.89
CA GLN A 61 -9.08 3.13 -8.05
C GLN A 61 -10.36 2.58 -8.66
N GLN A 62 -10.19 1.87 -9.78
CA GLN A 62 -11.30 1.18 -10.40
C GLN A 62 -11.89 0.13 -9.40
N ALA A 63 -13.19 -0.22 -9.51
CA ALA A 63 -13.88 -1.18 -8.61
C ALA A 63 -13.19 -2.55 -8.38
N GLY A 64 -12.73 -2.85 -7.17
CA GLY A 64 -11.99 -4.07 -6.82
C GLY A 64 -10.49 -4.00 -7.15
N GLN A 65 -10.01 -2.93 -7.78
CA GLN A 65 -8.58 -2.76 -8.01
C GLN A 65 -7.90 -2.32 -6.71
N VAL A 66 -6.79 -2.97 -6.39
CA VAL A 66 -5.88 -2.56 -5.32
C VAL A 66 -4.48 -2.32 -5.87
N LEU A 67 -3.80 -1.32 -5.32
CA LEU A 67 -2.39 -1.01 -5.55
C LEU A 67 -1.61 -1.28 -4.27
N GLY A 68 -0.28 -1.36 -4.35
CA GLY A 68 0.53 -1.48 -3.15
C GLY A 68 0.35 -0.29 -2.20
N CYS A 69 0.05 0.90 -2.75
CA CYS A 69 -0.16 2.13 -2.00
C CYS A 69 -1.64 2.48 -1.77
N ASP A 70 -2.59 1.73 -2.33
CA ASP A 70 -4.01 2.07 -2.29
C ASP A 70 -4.86 0.79 -2.24
N SER A 71 -5.40 0.50 -1.06
CA SER A 71 -6.34 -0.59 -0.81
C SER A 71 -7.78 -0.07 -0.62
N GLY A 72 -8.11 1.14 -1.10
CA GLY A 72 -9.40 1.78 -0.86
C GLY A 72 -10.60 0.97 -1.33
N SER A 73 -10.45 0.19 -2.41
CA SER A 73 -11.49 -0.75 -2.86
C SER A 73 -11.84 -1.83 -1.84
N ALA A 74 -10.90 -2.21 -0.96
CA ALA A 74 -11.18 -3.08 0.16
C ALA A 74 -11.82 -2.31 1.33
N SER A 75 -11.27 -1.15 1.68
CA SER A 75 -11.71 -0.36 2.82
C SER A 75 -13.19 0.02 2.77
N VAL A 76 -13.74 0.30 1.58
CA VAL A 76 -15.14 0.70 1.42
C VAL A 76 -16.16 -0.42 1.68
N VAL A 77 -15.75 -1.69 1.68
CA VAL A 77 -16.65 -2.85 1.91
C VAL A 77 -16.23 -3.68 3.14
N GLN A 78 -15.19 -3.26 3.86
CA GLN A 78 -14.57 -4.08 4.91
C GLN A 78 -15.53 -4.45 6.06
N ASP A 79 -16.50 -3.58 6.38
CA ASP A 79 -17.43 -3.81 7.49
C ASP A 79 -18.54 -4.83 7.13
N GLU A 80 -18.73 -5.09 5.83
CA GLU A 80 -19.76 -5.99 5.31
C GLU A 80 -19.25 -7.41 5.03
N VAL A 81 -17.92 -7.61 5.09
CA VAL A 81 -17.26 -8.87 4.74
C VAL A 81 -16.54 -9.52 5.92
N ASP A 82 -16.41 -10.84 5.86
CA ASP A 82 -15.69 -11.64 6.86
C ASP A 82 -14.20 -11.74 6.50
N ALA A 83 -13.88 -11.80 5.20
CA ALA A 83 -12.53 -11.85 4.67
C ALA A 83 -12.45 -11.25 3.26
N PHE A 84 -11.23 -11.07 2.76
CA PHE A 84 -10.96 -10.69 1.37
C PHE A 84 -10.36 -11.85 0.58
N LEU A 85 -10.72 -11.94 -0.69
CA LEU A 85 -10.05 -12.77 -1.69
C LEU A 85 -9.37 -11.85 -2.71
N TYR A 86 -8.05 -11.91 -2.74
CA TYR A 86 -7.21 -11.27 -3.74
C TYR A 86 -6.96 -12.22 -4.91
N ILE A 87 -7.23 -11.75 -6.12
CA ILE A 87 -6.93 -12.44 -7.38
C ILE A 87 -5.68 -11.83 -8.01
N GLY A 88 -4.63 -12.62 -8.09
CA GLY A 88 -3.41 -12.26 -8.79
C GLY A 88 -2.17 -12.95 -8.27
N ASP A 89 -1.03 -12.51 -8.76
CA ASP A 89 0.28 -12.97 -8.34
C ASP A 89 0.92 -12.02 -7.33
N GLY A 90 1.89 -12.56 -6.59
CA GLY A 90 2.68 -11.85 -5.60
C GLY A 90 1.90 -11.44 -4.35
N ASP A 91 2.66 -10.97 -3.35
CA ASP A 91 2.11 -10.46 -2.09
C ASP A 91 2.03 -8.94 -2.05
N PHE A 92 2.64 -8.25 -3.01
CA PHE A 92 2.72 -6.79 -2.99
C PHE A 92 1.34 -6.14 -2.80
N HIS A 93 0.41 -6.28 -3.73
CA HIS A 93 -0.90 -5.66 -3.63
C HIS A 93 -1.73 -6.07 -2.39
N PRO A 94 -1.88 -7.37 -2.06
CA PRO A 94 -2.77 -7.78 -0.98
C PRO A 94 -2.27 -7.42 0.42
N LEU A 95 -0.98 -7.10 0.59
CA LEU A 95 -0.46 -6.65 1.89
C LEU A 95 -1.15 -5.38 2.40
N GLY A 96 -1.49 -4.43 1.52
CA GLY A 96 -2.23 -3.21 1.90
C GLY A 96 -3.67 -3.49 2.35
N VAL A 97 -4.24 -4.64 1.98
CA VAL A 97 -5.59 -5.06 2.37
C VAL A 97 -5.63 -5.55 3.82
N LEU A 98 -4.50 -6.00 4.37
CA LEU A 98 -4.39 -6.40 5.78
C LEU A 98 -4.73 -5.25 6.75
N ASN A 99 -4.60 -4.00 6.31
CA ASN A 99 -5.00 -2.82 7.08
C ASN A 99 -6.51 -2.78 7.40
N SER A 100 -7.34 -3.55 6.69
CA SER A 100 -8.76 -3.74 7.03
C SER A 100 -8.98 -4.53 8.32
N GLY A 101 -7.94 -5.16 8.88
CA GLY A 101 -8.03 -6.07 10.02
C GLY A 101 -8.62 -7.46 9.69
N LYS A 102 -9.08 -7.66 8.46
CA LYS A 102 -9.69 -8.92 8.00
C LYS A 102 -8.65 -9.94 7.56
N GLU A 103 -9.09 -11.18 7.40
CA GLU A 103 -8.26 -12.20 6.76
C GLU A 103 -8.20 -11.95 5.26
N VAL A 104 -7.05 -12.23 4.65
CA VAL A 104 -6.85 -12.06 3.21
C VAL A 104 -6.39 -13.39 2.64
N PHE A 105 -7.16 -13.94 1.72
CA PHE A 105 -6.82 -15.10 0.93
C PHE A 105 -6.30 -14.64 -0.43
N CYS A 106 -5.21 -15.22 -0.91
CA CYS A 106 -4.63 -14.92 -2.22
C CYS A 106 -4.81 -16.14 -3.10
N TYR A 107 -5.52 -15.98 -4.22
CA TYR A 107 -5.64 -16.98 -5.27
C TYR A 107 -4.79 -16.57 -6.47
N ASN A 108 -3.79 -17.40 -6.79
CA ASN A 108 -2.97 -17.25 -7.98
C ASN A 108 -3.65 -18.00 -9.14
N PRO A 109 -4.19 -17.29 -10.15
CA PRO A 109 -4.93 -17.93 -11.25
C PRO A 109 -4.04 -18.75 -12.18
N VAL A 110 -2.73 -18.47 -12.23
CA VAL A 110 -1.77 -19.22 -13.06
C VAL A 110 -1.41 -20.55 -12.40
N GLN A 111 -1.20 -20.53 -11.08
CA GLN A 111 -0.84 -21.74 -10.31
C GLN A 111 -2.06 -22.51 -9.80
N GLN A 112 -3.25 -21.91 -9.88
CA GLN A 112 -4.51 -22.39 -9.29
C GLN A 112 -4.40 -22.71 -7.80
N LYS A 113 -3.57 -21.96 -7.07
CA LYS A 113 -3.35 -22.15 -5.63
C LYS A 113 -3.97 -21.01 -4.84
N ILE A 114 -4.69 -21.38 -3.80
CA ILE A 114 -5.11 -20.47 -2.73
C ILE A 114 -4.16 -20.60 -1.55
N ARG A 115 -3.88 -19.46 -0.91
CA ARG A 115 -3.25 -19.44 0.41
C ARG A 115 -3.79 -18.29 1.23
N LYS A 116 -3.74 -18.41 2.54
CA LYS A 116 -3.95 -17.30 3.45
C LYS A 116 -2.69 -16.44 3.50
N LEU A 117 -2.84 -15.12 3.41
CA LEU A 117 -1.74 -14.18 3.52
C LEU A 117 -1.23 -14.12 4.96
N ASP A 118 0.08 -14.24 5.12
CA ASP A 118 0.72 -14.16 6.43
C ASP A 118 0.60 -12.75 7.02
N ARG A 119 0.12 -12.66 8.25
CA ARG A 119 -0.02 -11.41 9.02
C ARG A 119 1.31 -10.92 9.58
N SER A 120 2.35 -11.76 9.63
CA SER A 120 3.67 -11.38 10.13
C SER A 120 4.25 -10.18 9.39
N TYR A 121 3.90 -10.01 8.11
CA TYR A 121 4.27 -8.81 7.36
C TYR A 121 3.63 -7.55 7.94
N ALA A 122 2.31 -7.56 8.15
CA ALA A 122 1.58 -6.42 8.70
C ALA A 122 2.10 -6.07 10.11
N GLU A 123 2.39 -7.07 10.93
CA GLU A 123 2.99 -6.88 12.25
C GLU A 123 4.40 -6.26 12.17
N ARG A 124 5.26 -6.75 11.27
CA ARG A 124 6.59 -6.16 11.04
C ARG A 124 6.48 -4.73 10.54
N HIS A 125 5.57 -4.47 9.60
CA HIS A 125 5.33 -3.14 9.05
C HIS A 125 4.84 -2.18 10.15
N GLU A 126 3.91 -2.60 11.00
CA GLU A 126 3.40 -1.75 12.10
C GLU A 126 4.50 -1.47 13.14
N LYS A 127 5.33 -2.46 13.48
CA LYS A 127 6.50 -2.23 14.34
C LYS A 127 7.47 -1.21 13.73
N ARG A 128 7.79 -1.34 12.43
CA ARG A 128 8.67 -0.39 11.70
C ARG A 128 8.08 1.02 11.69
N LYS A 129 6.77 1.14 11.47
CA LYS A 129 6.05 2.42 11.54
C LYS A 129 6.19 3.05 12.92
N LEU A 130 5.92 2.31 14.00
CA LEU A 130 6.04 2.83 15.36
C LEU A 130 7.46 3.27 15.70
N VAL A 131 8.47 2.48 15.28
CA VAL A 131 9.88 2.86 15.42
C VAL A 131 10.17 4.15 14.65
N GLY A 132 9.76 4.25 13.39
CA GLY A 132 9.96 5.45 12.57
C GLY A 132 9.32 6.70 13.17
N ILE A 133 8.10 6.59 13.71
CA ILE A 133 7.41 7.68 14.41
C ILE A 133 8.20 8.08 15.66
N ALA A 134 8.59 7.12 16.51
CA ALA A 134 9.34 7.40 17.72
C ALA A 134 10.70 8.06 17.41
N THR A 135 11.42 7.57 16.40
CA THR A 135 12.69 8.15 15.95
C THR A 135 12.50 9.57 15.42
N PHE A 136 11.41 9.86 14.71
CA PHE A 136 11.10 11.21 14.24
C PHE A 136 10.99 12.23 15.39
N TYR A 137 10.25 11.87 16.45
CA TYR A 137 10.14 12.75 17.61
C TYR A 137 11.45 12.89 18.38
N ALA A 138 12.30 11.87 18.39
CA ALA A 138 13.61 11.90 19.06
C ALA A 138 14.73 12.60 18.26
N SER A 139 14.54 12.85 16.96
CA SER A 139 15.60 13.37 16.09
C SER A 139 15.62 14.89 15.97
N GLU A 140 16.81 15.48 15.96
CA GLU A 140 17.05 16.90 15.72
C GLU A 140 17.31 17.19 14.24
N HIS A 141 17.94 16.27 13.50
CA HIS A 141 18.29 16.43 12.09
C HIS A 141 17.53 15.41 11.22
N ILE A 142 16.61 15.90 10.39
CA ILE A 142 15.63 15.08 9.66
C ILE A 142 15.77 15.30 8.15
N GLY A 143 16.04 14.24 7.41
CA GLY A 143 16.00 14.26 5.95
C GLY A 143 14.58 14.04 5.44
N ILE A 144 14.16 14.78 4.42
CA ILE A 144 12.84 14.69 3.79
C ILE A 144 13.05 14.27 2.34
N ILE A 145 12.72 13.02 2.03
CA ILE A 145 12.92 12.43 0.71
C ILE A 145 11.78 12.86 -0.21
N VAL A 146 12.14 13.42 -1.36
CA VAL A 146 11.23 13.85 -2.43
C VAL A 146 11.68 13.25 -3.75
N THR A 147 10.73 12.80 -4.57
CA THR A 147 11.02 12.38 -5.95
C THR A 147 10.47 13.34 -6.99
N THR A 148 11.13 13.43 -8.15
CA THR A 148 10.60 14.12 -9.35
C THR A 148 9.68 13.22 -10.19
N LYS A 149 9.54 11.92 -9.85
CA LYS A 149 8.66 10.99 -10.57
C LYS A 149 7.21 11.46 -10.51
N SER A 150 6.60 11.58 -11.69
CA SER A 150 5.18 11.92 -11.83
C SER A 150 4.30 10.95 -11.04
N GLY A 151 3.32 11.46 -10.30
CA GLY A 151 2.44 10.65 -9.43
C GLY A 151 3.00 10.36 -8.04
N GLN A 152 4.29 10.60 -7.79
CA GLN A 152 4.94 10.45 -6.48
C GLN A 152 5.55 11.76 -5.95
N GLN A 153 5.60 12.80 -6.79
CA GLN A 153 6.19 14.08 -6.45
C GLN A 153 5.31 14.87 -5.48
N ASN A 154 5.77 15.01 -4.24
CA ASN A 154 5.05 15.70 -3.16
C ASN A 154 5.85 16.89 -2.59
N LEU A 155 6.56 17.66 -3.43
CA LEU A 155 7.44 18.75 -3.00
C LEU A 155 6.73 19.80 -2.12
N LYS A 156 5.48 20.18 -2.47
CA LYS A 156 4.70 21.13 -1.66
C LYS A 156 4.49 20.62 -0.23
N LYS A 157 4.17 19.33 -0.08
CA LYS A 157 3.99 18.70 1.24
C LYS A 157 5.31 18.63 2.01
N ALA A 158 6.40 18.30 1.32
CA ALA A 158 7.74 18.28 1.91
C ALA A 158 8.19 19.65 2.43
N LEU A 159 7.90 20.73 1.70
CA LEU A 159 8.18 22.11 2.13
C LEU A 159 7.39 22.48 3.39
N VAL A 160 6.08 22.21 3.42
CA VAL A 160 5.25 22.44 4.60
C VAL A 160 5.73 21.61 5.80
N LEU A 161 6.12 20.36 5.57
CA LEU A 161 6.69 19.52 6.63
C LEU A 161 7.99 20.10 7.17
N LYS A 162 8.90 20.56 6.31
CA LYS A 162 10.15 21.21 6.71
C LYS A 162 9.88 22.42 7.60
N GLU A 163 8.97 23.31 7.21
CA GLU A 163 8.62 24.48 8.03
C GLU A 163 8.11 24.10 9.41
N LYS A 164 7.29 23.04 9.51
CA LYS A 164 6.76 22.55 10.78
C LYS A 164 7.85 21.97 11.68
N ILE A 165 8.75 21.16 11.10
CA ILE A 165 9.94 20.63 11.80
C ILE A 165 10.79 21.78 12.35
N GLU A 166 11.03 22.82 11.54
CA GLU A 166 11.87 23.96 11.93
C GLU A 166 11.24 24.85 13.01
N ARG A 167 9.90 25.00 13.01
CA ARG A 167 9.19 25.72 14.08
C ARG A 167 9.34 25.05 15.45
N GLU A 168 9.66 23.77 15.49
CA GLU A 168 9.92 23.01 16.72
C GLU A 168 11.41 22.98 17.11
N GLY A 169 12.24 23.79 16.45
CA GLY A 169 13.68 23.89 16.74
C GLY A 169 14.52 22.77 16.14
N LYS A 170 13.94 21.87 15.34
CA LYS A 170 14.66 20.82 14.61
C LYS A 170 15.15 21.33 13.25
N GLN A 171 16.03 20.58 12.59
CA GLN A 171 16.58 20.90 11.28
C GLN A 171 16.03 19.93 10.22
N GLY A 172 15.33 20.46 9.21
CA GLY A 172 14.80 19.67 8.09
C GLY A 172 15.62 19.84 6.80
N TYR A 173 15.93 18.76 6.08
CA TYR A 173 16.71 18.79 4.84
C TYR A 173 15.94 18.15 3.70
N ILE A 174 15.61 18.89 2.64
CA ILE A 174 14.93 18.32 1.47
C ILE A 174 15.96 17.63 0.58
N LEU A 175 15.76 16.34 0.33
CA LEU A 175 16.57 15.50 -0.53
C LEU A 175 15.76 15.13 -1.77
N LEU A 176 16.00 15.83 -2.88
CA LEU A 176 15.28 15.65 -4.13
C LEU A 176 16.07 14.74 -5.09
N GLN A 177 15.49 13.60 -5.47
CA GLN A 177 16.09 12.65 -6.40
C GLN A 177 15.06 12.09 -7.38
N GLN A 178 15.40 11.90 -8.65
CA GLN A 178 14.49 11.22 -9.57
C GLN A 178 14.36 9.73 -9.22
N ASP A 179 15.49 9.04 -9.21
CA ASP A 179 15.61 7.68 -8.70
C ASP A 179 16.25 7.72 -7.31
N ILE A 180 15.53 7.24 -6.31
CA ILE A 180 15.99 7.31 -4.92
C ILE A 180 17.01 6.19 -4.72
N MET A 181 18.29 6.58 -4.58
CA MET A 181 19.40 5.66 -4.37
C MET A 181 19.77 5.66 -2.90
N PHE A 182 19.47 4.56 -2.19
CA PHE A 182 19.69 4.47 -0.73
C PHE A 182 21.15 4.68 -0.33
N SER A 183 22.10 4.24 -1.16
CA SER A 183 23.54 4.47 -0.95
C SER A 183 23.91 5.95 -0.95
N GLN A 184 23.20 6.81 -1.69
CA GLN A 184 23.48 8.25 -1.68
C GLN A 184 23.02 8.94 -0.40
N LEU A 185 22.13 8.31 0.37
CA LEU A 185 21.68 8.85 1.66
C LEU A 185 22.79 8.75 2.73
N GLU A 186 23.76 7.86 2.56
CA GLU A 186 24.93 7.73 3.44
C GLU A 186 25.85 8.96 3.39
N ASN A 187 25.79 9.75 2.31
CA ASN A 187 26.55 11.00 2.18
C ASN A 187 26.10 12.10 3.16
N PHE A 188 25.01 11.88 3.90
CA PHE A 188 24.46 12.82 4.88
C PHE A 188 24.48 12.23 6.30
N PRO A 189 25.67 11.95 6.88
CA PRO A 189 25.77 11.24 8.16
C PRO A 189 25.18 11.98 9.36
N PHE A 190 25.03 13.31 9.25
CA PHE A 190 24.38 14.15 10.26
C PHE A 190 22.86 13.95 10.32
N ILE A 191 22.24 13.40 9.26
CA ILE A 191 20.81 13.09 9.26
C ILE A 191 20.58 11.83 10.10
N GLN A 192 19.68 11.96 11.08
CA GLN A 192 19.39 10.89 12.04
C GLN A 192 18.29 9.96 11.52
N MET A 193 17.39 10.46 10.66
CA MET A 193 16.28 9.70 10.09
C MET A 193 15.72 10.35 8.82
N PHE A 194 14.96 9.57 8.03
CA PHE A 194 14.32 10.04 6.79
C PHE A 194 12.79 10.02 6.82
N VAL A 195 12.14 11.13 6.45
CA VAL A 195 10.71 11.16 6.18
C VAL A 195 10.49 10.93 4.69
N ASN A 196 9.74 9.89 4.35
CA ASN A 196 9.38 9.58 2.99
C ASN A 196 8.13 10.36 2.57
N THR A 197 8.25 11.16 1.51
CA THR A 197 7.11 11.81 0.84
C THR A 197 6.89 11.28 -0.58
N ALA A 198 7.65 10.26 -1.00
CA ALA A 198 7.59 9.66 -2.33
C ALA A 198 6.62 8.46 -2.36
N CYS A 199 7.04 7.33 -2.95
CA CYS A 199 6.26 6.09 -2.92
C CYS A 199 6.15 5.57 -1.47
N PRO A 200 4.94 5.41 -0.89
CA PRO A 200 4.80 4.96 0.50
C PRO A 200 5.32 3.55 0.74
N ARG A 201 5.49 2.74 -0.32
CA ARG A 201 6.05 1.40 -0.25
C ARG A 201 7.57 1.32 -0.19
N MET A 202 8.23 2.46 -0.26
CA MET A 202 9.67 2.53 -0.07
C MET A 202 10.10 2.02 1.31
N THR A 203 9.21 2.10 2.32
CA THR A 203 9.44 1.54 3.66
C THR A 203 9.54 0.02 3.68
N ASP A 204 9.18 -0.68 2.61
CA ASP A 204 9.33 -2.13 2.54
C ASP A 204 10.77 -2.55 2.32
N ASP A 205 11.54 -1.71 1.61
CA ASP A 205 12.99 -1.82 1.43
C ASP A 205 13.78 -1.34 2.66
N TYR A 206 13.17 -1.35 3.85
CA TYR A 206 13.72 -0.85 5.12
C TYR A 206 15.16 -1.28 5.37
N GLU A 207 15.50 -2.54 5.07
CA GLU A 207 16.83 -3.11 5.31
C GLU A 207 17.94 -2.48 4.47
N LYS A 208 17.58 -1.81 3.37
CA LYS A 208 18.52 -1.11 2.49
C LYS A 208 18.76 0.33 2.94
N PHE A 209 17.99 0.85 3.89
CA PHE A 209 18.15 2.22 4.37
C PHE A 209 19.25 2.32 5.41
N PRO A 210 20.13 3.33 5.31
CA PRO A 210 21.21 3.51 6.26
C PRO A 210 20.72 4.05 7.63
N LYS A 211 19.50 4.59 7.69
CA LYS A 211 18.88 5.17 8.89
C LYS A 211 17.37 4.85 8.92
N PRO A 212 16.71 4.91 10.09
CA PRO A 212 15.26 4.73 10.18
C PRO A 212 14.49 5.68 9.26
N MET A 213 13.35 5.19 8.76
CA MET A 213 12.48 5.93 7.86
C MET A 213 11.02 5.81 8.29
N VAL A 214 10.24 6.87 8.05
CA VAL A 214 8.79 6.90 8.29
C VAL A 214 8.09 7.58 7.11
N ASN A 215 6.93 7.07 6.70
CA ASN A 215 6.10 7.79 5.74
C ASN A 215 5.46 9.00 6.40
N MET A 216 5.35 10.10 5.64
CA MET A 216 4.71 11.33 6.11
C MET A 216 3.28 11.09 6.61
N GLU A 217 2.51 10.17 6.01
CA GLU A 217 1.13 9.88 6.44
C GLU A 217 0.99 9.31 7.86
N TYR A 218 2.08 8.80 8.44
CA TYR A 218 2.06 8.26 9.79
C TYR A 218 2.38 9.29 10.87
N LEU A 219 2.84 10.47 10.46
CA LEU A 219 3.07 11.57 11.39
C LEU A 219 1.70 12.17 11.78
N GLY A 220 1.54 12.59 13.05
CA GLY A 220 0.27 13.13 13.54
C GLY A 220 -0.22 14.34 12.75
N GLU A 221 -1.48 14.75 12.92
CA GLU A 221 -2.10 15.86 12.16
C GLU A 221 -1.29 17.15 12.19
N GLN A 222 -0.52 17.37 13.26
CA GLN A 222 0.40 18.51 13.35
C GLN A 222 1.47 18.53 12.25
N TYR A 223 1.84 17.39 11.65
CA TYR A 223 2.78 17.27 10.53
C TYR A 223 2.13 16.77 9.24
N ALA A 224 1.09 15.94 9.35
CA ALA A 224 0.37 15.36 8.22
C ALA A 224 -0.91 16.16 7.91
N PHE A 225 -0.97 16.81 6.75
CA PHE A 225 -2.18 17.49 6.30
C PHE A 225 -3.14 16.44 5.68
N PHE A 226 -4.15 15.98 6.43
CA PHE A 226 -5.21 15.15 5.87
C PHE A 226 -6.58 15.46 6.46
N ARG A 227 -7.31 16.35 5.80
CA ARG A 227 -8.69 16.02 5.39
C ARG A 227 -8.69 15.93 3.87
N SER A 228 -8.68 14.71 3.35
CA SER A 228 -9.15 14.46 1.99
C SER A 228 -10.65 14.75 1.95
N HIS A 229 -11.05 15.73 1.14
CA HIS A 229 -12.38 15.69 0.53
C HIS A 229 -12.28 14.76 -0.68
#